data_AF-A0A7J9Y7J0-F1
#
_entry.id   AF-A0A7J9Y7J0-F1
#
_cell.length_a   1.000
_cell.length_b   1.000
_cell.length_c   1.000
_cell.angle_alpha   90.00
_cell.angle_beta   90.00
_cell.angle_gamma   90.00
#
_symmetry.space_group_name_H-M   'P 1'
#
loop_
_entity.id
_entity.type
_entity.pdbx_description
1 polymer ?
#
loop_
_entity_poly.entity_id
_entity_poly.type
_entity_poly.pdbx_seq_one_letter_code
_entity_poly.pdbx_strand_id
1 'polypeptide(L)'
;MEGSARPGALATATLEFTVPNSGEYDLSMVLTKARDYGIVQLAMDGADVGEAVDGYHDPGVIKTDPIDMGTVKLDAGKHRLTLTLTGKNDASTGYLAGVDVLYLRLA
;
A
#
# COMPACT_ATOMS: atom_id res chain seq x y z
N MET A 1 3.96 5.60 -20.16
CA MET A 1 5.30 5.29 -19.61
C MET A 1 5.11 4.24 -18.56
N GLU A 2 5.49 3.01 -18.89
CA GLU A 2 5.49 1.88 -17.96
C GLU A 2 6.59 2.12 -16.93
N GLY A 3 6.25 1.97 -15.66
CA GLY A 3 7.16 2.23 -14.55
C GLY A 3 8.38 1.32 -14.64
N SER A 4 9.57 1.90 -14.72
CA SER A 4 10.82 1.19 -14.48
C SER A 4 10.68 0.43 -13.16
N ALA A 5 10.86 -0.89 -13.20
CA ALA A 5 10.89 -1.70 -11.99
C ALA A 5 11.89 -1.09 -11.01
N ARG A 6 11.44 -0.83 -9.78
CA ARG A 6 12.32 -0.31 -8.73
C ARG A 6 13.34 -1.41 -8.38
N PRO A 7 14.63 -1.10 -8.18
CA PRO A 7 15.60 -2.09 -7.70
C PRO A 7 15.09 -2.76 -6.42
N GLY A 8 14.97 -4.09 -6.42
CA GLY A 8 14.40 -4.85 -5.30
C GLY A 8 12.87 -5.06 -5.35
N ALA A 9 12.17 -4.53 -6.36
CA ALA A 9 10.76 -4.85 -6.58
C ALA A 9 10.59 -6.25 -7.18
N LEU A 10 9.80 -7.09 -6.53
CA LEU A 10 9.45 -8.44 -6.99
C LEU A 10 8.21 -8.42 -7.88
N ALA A 11 7.19 -7.67 -7.47
CA ALA A 11 5.95 -7.47 -8.22
C ALA A 11 5.28 -6.16 -7.79
N THR A 12 4.43 -5.62 -8.66
CA THR A 12 3.68 -4.39 -8.39
C THR A 12 2.22 -4.52 -8.78
N ALA A 13 1.33 -3.93 -8.00
CA ALA A 13 -0.08 -3.72 -8.36
C ALA A 13 -0.41 -2.23 -8.19
N THR A 14 -1.19 -1.65 -9.11
CA THR A 14 -1.58 -0.23 -9.03
C THR A 14 -3.08 -0.09 -9.13
N LEU A 15 -3.66 0.62 -8.17
CA LEU A 15 -5.06 1.04 -8.13
C LEU A 15 -5.15 2.51 -8.55
N GLU A 16 -5.99 2.81 -9.54
CA GLU A 16 -6.33 4.19 -9.92
C GLU A 16 -7.67 4.58 -9.28
N PHE A 17 -7.72 5.75 -8.66
CA PHE A 17 -8.93 6.29 -8.03
C PHE A 17 -9.03 7.80 -8.29
N THR A 18 -10.13 8.44 -7.89
CA THR A 18 -10.33 9.89 -8.06
C THR A 18 -10.73 10.53 -6.74
N VAL A 19 -10.14 11.68 -6.42
CA VAL A 19 -10.56 12.53 -5.30
C VAL A 19 -11.30 13.76 -5.83
N PRO A 20 -12.39 14.20 -5.18
CA PRO A 20 -13.21 15.29 -5.68
C PRO A 20 -12.68 16.69 -5.38
N ASN A 21 -11.79 16.85 -4.38
CA ASN A 21 -11.29 18.13 -3.91
C ASN A 21 -9.77 18.11 -3.87
N SER A 22 -9.11 19.23 -4.21
CA SER A 22 -7.69 19.41 -3.92
C SER A 22 -7.49 19.71 -2.43
N GLY A 23 -6.42 19.21 -1.83
CA GLY A 23 -6.03 19.54 -0.47
C GLY A 23 -4.99 18.61 0.14
N GLU A 24 -4.71 18.83 1.42
CA GLU A 24 -3.91 17.91 2.24
C GLU A 24 -4.84 16.84 2.82
N TYR A 25 -4.43 15.59 2.68
CA TYR A 25 -5.17 14.43 3.13
C TYR A 25 -4.36 13.65 4.15
N ASP A 26 -4.96 13.39 5.30
CA ASP A 26 -4.48 12.36 6.23
C ASP A 26 -4.78 11.00 5.61
N LEU A 27 -3.71 10.25 5.31
CA LEU A 27 -3.76 8.96 4.64
C LEU A 27 -3.58 7.85 5.68
N SER A 28 -4.54 6.93 5.75
CA SER A 28 -4.37 5.68 6.48
C SER A 28 -4.91 4.49 5.70
N MET A 29 -4.41 3.30 6.01
CA MET A 29 -4.79 2.08 5.29
C MET A 29 -4.98 0.89 6.19
N VAL A 30 -5.86 -0.01 5.77
CA VAL A 30 -6.03 -1.34 6.37
C VAL A 30 -5.55 -2.37 5.35
N LEU A 31 -4.63 -3.24 5.76
CA LEU A 31 -4.08 -4.30 4.91
C LEU A 31 -4.56 -5.67 5.39
N THR A 32 -4.72 -6.60 4.46
CA THR A 32 -4.94 -8.01 4.78
C THR A 32 -3.59 -8.67 5.10
N LYS A 33 -3.56 -9.54 6.11
CA LYS A 33 -2.40 -10.35 6.47
C LYS A 33 -2.73 -11.83 6.45
N ALA A 34 -1.83 -12.66 5.93
CA ALA A 34 -1.97 -14.12 5.87
C ALA A 34 -0.61 -14.83 5.73
N ARG A 35 -0.61 -16.17 5.82
CA ARG A 35 0.61 -17.00 5.85
C ARG A 35 1.46 -16.94 4.57
N ASP A 36 0.87 -16.50 3.46
CA ASP A 36 1.48 -16.43 2.13
C ASP A 36 1.69 -14.98 1.65
N TYR A 37 1.57 -14.00 2.56
CA TYR A 37 1.75 -12.59 2.25
C TYR A 37 3.19 -12.15 2.46
N GLY A 38 3.64 -11.22 1.63
CA GLY A 38 4.99 -10.66 1.64
C GLY A 38 5.08 -9.30 2.34
N ILE A 39 6.25 -8.67 2.19
CA ILE A 39 6.52 -7.30 2.65
C ILE A 39 6.20 -6.35 1.50
N VAL A 40 5.35 -5.36 1.76
CA VAL A 40 4.85 -4.41 0.76
C VAL A 40 5.18 -2.97 1.12
N GLN A 41 5.79 -2.24 0.16
CA GLN A 41 5.92 -0.77 0.20
C GLN A 41 4.79 -0.14 -0.61
N LEU A 42 4.19 0.91 -0.06
CA LEU A 42 3.12 1.67 -0.70
C LEU A 42 3.65 2.99 -1.25
N ALA A 43 3.05 3.45 -2.34
CA ALA A 43 3.34 4.74 -2.93
C ALA A 43 2.06 5.43 -3.43
N MET A 44 1.96 6.74 -3.18
CA MET A 44 0.96 7.64 -3.74
C MET A 44 1.57 8.44 -4.88
N ASP A 45 1.04 8.31 -6.09
CA ASP A 45 1.54 8.94 -7.32
C ASP A 45 3.06 8.75 -7.56
N GLY A 46 3.57 7.59 -7.12
CA GLY A 46 4.97 7.23 -7.25
C GLY A 46 5.88 7.67 -6.09
N ALA A 47 5.40 8.51 -5.17
CA ALA A 47 6.09 8.85 -3.93
C ALA A 47 5.73 7.86 -2.82
N ASP A 48 6.73 7.32 -2.13
CA ASP A 48 6.49 6.36 -1.05
C ASP A 48 5.77 7.01 0.12
N VAL A 49 4.83 6.25 0.71
CA VAL A 49 4.03 6.64 1.87
C VAL A 49 4.12 5.57 2.93
N GLY A 50 4.27 5.99 4.19
CA GLY A 50 4.53 5.10 5.30
C GLY A 50 5.77 4.21 5.12
N GLU A 51 5.96 3.32 6.09
CA GLU A 51 7.00 2.28 6.06
C GLU A 51 6.49 1.02 5.35
N ALA A 52 7.41 0.18 4.89
CA ALA A 52 7.07 -1.13 4.35
C ALA A 52 6.39 -2.01 5.41
N VAL A 53 5.31 -2.68 5.04
CA VAL A 53 4.51 -3.50 5.97
C VAL A 53 4.74 -4.98 5.70
N ASP A 54 5.12 -5.74 6.74
CA ASP A 54 5.11 -7.20 6.69
C ASP A 54 3.66 -7.71 6.77
N GLY A 55 3.17 -8.23 5.64
CA GLY A 55 1.85 -8.82 5.50
C GLY A 55 1.73 -10.22 6.10
N TYR A 56 2.82 -10.83 6.57
CA TYR A 56 2.77 -12.18 7.12
C TYR A 56 1.96 -12.25 8.42
N HIS A 57 1.08 -13.25 8.50
CA HIS A 57 0.39 -13.64 9.73
C HIS A 57 0.00 -15.13 9.67
N ASP A 58 0.26 -15.86 10.76
CA ASP A 58 -0.18 -17.24 10.94
C ASP A 58 -0.45 -17.48 12.45
N PRO A 59 -1.54 -18.16 12.83
CA PRO A 59 -2.57 -18.75 11.96
C PRO A 59 -3.62 -17.77 11.45
N GLY A 60 -4.12 -18.04 10.24
CA GLY A 60 -5.34 -17.42 9.70
C GLY A 60 -5.15 -16.06 9.03
N VAL A 61 -6.26 -15.56 8.48
CA VAL A 61 -6.32 -14.28 7.77
C VAL A 61 -6.86 -13.21 8.70
N ILE A 62 -6.10 -12.12 8.88
CA ILE A 62 -6.50 -10.98 9.69
C ILE A 62 -6.39 -9.68 8.88
N LYS A 63 -6.90 -8.61 9.45
CA LYS A 63 -6.66 -7.24 8.99
C LYS A 63 -5.73 -6.54 9.96
N THR A 64 -4.94 -5.58 9.48
CA THR A 64 -4.27 -4.63 10.37
C THR A 64 -5.31 -3.71 11.02
N ASP A 65 -4.95 -3.07 12.13
CA ASP A 65 -5.58 -1.78 12.47
C ASP A 65 -5.25 -0.75 11.37
N PRO A 66 -5.99 0.38 11.28
CA PRO A 66 -5.61 1.47 10.39
C PRO A 66 -4.18 1.92 10.67
N ILE A 67 -3.31 1.77 9.67
CA ILE A 67 -1.92 2.22 9.71
C ILE A 67 -1.89 3.65 9.19
N ASP A 68 -1.35 4.56 9.99
CA ASP A 68 -1.06 5.93 9.56
C ASP A 68 0.08 5.92 8.55
N MET A 69 -0.16 6.48 7.36
CA MET A 69 0.81 6.59 6.27
C MET A 69 1.34 8.03 6.11
N GLY A 70 0.92 8.94 6.98
CA GLY A 70 1.23 10.35 6.95
C GLY A 70 0.24 11.18 6.11
N THR A 71 0.64 12.40 5.79
CA THR A 71 -0.16 13.35 5.02
C THR A 71 0.33 13.43 3.58
N VAL A 72 -0.59 13.48 2.63
CA VAL A 72 -0.31 13.66 1.20
C VAL A 72 -1.09 14.86 0.64
N LYS A 73 -0.47 15.61 -0.27
CA LYS A 73 -1.18 16.65 -1.02
C LYS A 73 -1.71 16.06 -2.32
N LEU A 74 -3.03 16.10 -2.50
CA LEU A 74 -3.71 15.59 -3.70
C LEU A 74 -4.46 16.73 -4.39
N ASP A 75 -4.55 16.68 -5.71
CA ASP A 75 -5.38 17.58 -6.49
C ASP A 75 -6.72 16.93 -6.82
N ALA A 76 -7.79 17.70 -7.04
CA ALA A 76 -9.02 17.12 -7.56
C ALA A 76 -8.74 16.41 -8.90
N GLY A 77 -9.01 15.10 -8.96
CA GLY A 77 -8.66 14.30 -10.11
C GLY A 77 -8.15 12.91 -9.77
N LYS A 78 -7.48 12.31 -10.75
CA LYS A 78 -7.03 10.91 -10.72
C LYS A 78 -5.70 10.78 -9.98
N HIS A 79 -5.62 9.75 -9.14
CA HIS A 79 -4.44 9.39 -8.38
C HIS A 79 -4.19 7.88 -8.46
N ARG A 80 -2.95 7.50 -8.16
CA ARG A 80 -2.50 6.11 -8.18
C ARG A 80 -1.93 5.71 -6.84
N LEU A 81 -2.49 4.64 -6.30
CA LEU A 81 -1.90 3.89 -5.20
C LEU A 81 -1.17 2.68 -5.78
N THR A 82 0.15 2.61 -5.59
CA THR A 82 0.96 1.47 -6.04
C THR A 82 1.45 0.68 -4.84
N LEU A 83 1.22 -0.63 -4.88
CA LEU A 83 1.81 -1.62 -3.99
C LEU A 83 3.03 -2.21 -4.68
N THR A 84 4.16 -2.25 -3.97
CA THR A 84 5.40 -2.90 -4.43
C THR A 84 5.79 -3.96 -3.42
N LEU A 85 5.80 -5.23 -3.83
CA LEU A 85 6.37 -6.31 -3.03
C LEU A 85 7.89 -6.21 -3.07
N THR A 86 8.51 -6.07 -1.91
CA THR A 86 9.97 -5.89 -1.76
C THR A 86 10.65 -7.10 -1.14
N GLY A 87 9.88 -8.05 -0.60
CA GLY A 87 10.38 -9.24 0.04
C GLY A 87 9.25 -10.04 0.70
N LYS A 88 9.61 -10.93 1.63
CA LYS A 88 8.66 -11.61 2.50
C LYS A 88 9.34 -11.98 3.82
N ASN A 89 8.55 -12.20 4.85
CA ASN A 89 9.01 -12.92 6.04
C ASN A 89 9.55 -14.31 5.65
N ASP A 90 10.61 -14.79 6.32
CA ASP A 90 11.18 -16.12 6.05
C ASP A 90 10.14 -17.24 6.21
N ALA A 91 9.24 -17.10 7.18
CA ALA A 91 8.15 -18.04 7.45
C ALA A 91 6.99 -17.95 6.45
N SER A 92 6.93 -16.90 5.63
CA SER A 92 5.87 -16.75 4.63
C SER A 92 6.03 -17.76 3.50
N THR A 93 4.93 -18.37 3.08
CA THR A 93 4.92 -19.34 1.98
C THR A 93 4.78 -18.70 0.60
N GLY A 94 4.66 -17.36 0.51
CA GLY A 94 4.37 -16.67 -0.75
C GLY A 94 4.71 -15.18 -0.76
N TYR A 95 4.29 -14.52 -1.84
CA TYR A 95 4.48 -13.08 -2.08
C TYR A 95 3.14 -12.43 -2.45
N LEU A 96 2.10 -12.68 -1.68
CA LEU A 96 0.82 -11.97 -1.85
C LEU A 96 0.84 -10.65 -1.08
N ALA A 97 0.01 -9.70 -1.52
CA ALA A 97 -0.27 -8.46 -0.81
C ALA A 97 -1.74 -8.10 -1.02
N GLY A 98 -2.34 -7.42 -0.05
CA GLY A 98 -3.74 -7.03 -0.12
C GLY A 98 -4.02 -5.75 0.64
N VAL A 99 -4.72 -4.83 -0.03
CA VAL A 99 -5.36 -3.66 0.60
C VAL A 99 -6.81 -4.01 0.85
N ASP A 100 -7.28 -3.73 2.06
CA ASP A 100 -8.68 -3.88 2.44
C ASP A 100 -9.40 -2.51 2.34
N VAL A 101 -8.81 -1.48 2.94
CA VAL A 101 -9.38 -0.12 2.97
C VAL A 101 -8.30 0.93 2.77
N LEU A 102 -8.63 1.96 1.99
CA LEU A 102 -7.89 3.21 1.84
C LEU A 102 -8.74 4.34 2.44
N TYR A 103 -8.25 4.98 3.49
CA TYR A 103 -8.85 6.17 4.07
C TYR A 103 -8.13 7.42 3.59
N LEU A 104 -8.89 8.36 3.04
CA LEU A 104 -8.44 9.69 2.65
C LEU A 104 -9.33 10.69 3.37
N ARG A 105 -8.79 11.33 4.41
CA ARG A 105 -9.50 12.39 5.15
C ARG A 105 -8.88 13.73 4.80
N LEU A 106 -9.67 14.61 4.18
CA LEU A 106 -9.26 15.99 3.93
C LEU A 106 -9.05 16.68 5.28
N ALA A 107 -7.85 17.22 5.49
CA ALA A 107 -7.44 17.93 6.70
C ALA A 107 -8.01 19.36 6.75
#